data_AF-A0A496QHW2-F1
#
_entry.id   AF-A0A496QHW2-F1
#
_cell.length_a   1.000
_cell.length_b   1.000
_cell.length_c   1.000
_cell.angle_alpha   90.00
_cell.angle_beta   90.00
_cell.angle_gamma   90.00
#
_symmetry.space_group_name_H-M   'P 1'
#
loop_
_entity.id
_entity.type
_entity.pdbx_description
1 polymer ?
#
loop_
_entity_poly.entity_id
_entity_poly.type
_entity_poly.pdbx_seq_one_letter_code
_entity_poly.pdbx_strand_id
1 'polypeptide(L)' 'MIWDQIESGLEDGNAVMAWSTNTESGFDFMTLGKNRRMPKEMDGVKLVSFLPENDDALEAL' A
#
# COMPACT_ATOMS: atom_id res chain seq x y z
N MET A 1 -3.79 16.29 -10.50
CA MET A 1 -3.42 16.24 -9.07
C MET A 1 -2.09 15.48 -8.93
N ILE A 2 -1.30 15.63 -7.87
CA ILE A 2 0.02 14.95 -7.76
C ILE A 2 -0.12 13.42 -7.88
N TRP A 3 -1.20 12.86 -7.30
CA TRP A 3 -1.45 11.43 -7.35
C TRP A 3 -1.66 10.89 -8.77
N ASP A 4 -2.46 11.58 -9.60
CA ASP A 4 -2.70 11.15 -11.00
C ASP A 4 -1.40 11.09 -11.81
N GLN A 5 -0.43 11.95 -11.51
CA GLN A 5 0.88 11.92 -12.16
C GLN A 5 1.70 10.71 -11.73
N ILE A 6 1.64 10.35 -10.44
CA ILE A 6 2.26 9.13 -9.94
C ILE A 6 1.59 7.92 -10.58
N GLU A 7 0.26 7.87 -10.61
CA GLU A 7 -0.49 6.77 -11.23
C GLU A 7 -0.14 6.58 -12.72
N SER A 8 -0.01 7.69 -13.46
CA SER A 8 0.35 7.65 -14.89
C SER A 8 1.81 7.27 -15.15
N GLY A 9 2.72 7.54 -14.20
CA GLY A 9 4.17 7.37 -14.35
C GLY A 9 4.77 6.22 -13.55
N LEU A 10 3.97 5.43 -12.83
CA LEU A 10 4.48 4.38 -11.94
C LEU A 10 5.00 3.15 -12.68
N GLU A 11 4.45 2.85 -13.85
CA GLU A 11 4.72 1.63 -14.62
C GLU A 11 4.64 0.37 -13.72
N ASP A 12 5.69 -0.46 -13.66
CA ASP A 12 5.77 -1.65 -12.82
C ASP A 12 6.25 -1.37 -11.37
N GLY A 13 6.38 -0.10 -11.00
CA GLY A 13 6.83 0.33 -9.68
C GLY A 13 5.78 0.19 -8.58
N ASN A 14 6.13 0.69 -7.40
CA ASN A 14 5.20 0.84 -6.27
C ASN A 14 5.33 2.21 -5.62
N ALA A 15 4.23 2.71 -5.06
CA ALA A 15 4.18 4.00 -4.41
C ALA A 15 3.31 3.95 -3.16
N VAL A 16 3.65 4.80 -2.18
CA VAL A 16 2.83 5.07 -1.01
C VAL A 16 2.70 6.57 -0.87
N MET A 17 1.47 7.05 -0.73
CA MET A 17 1.19 8.42 -0.36
C MET A 17 0.67 8.44 1.07
N ALA A 18 1.20 9.31 1.91
CA ALA A 18 0.68 9.58 3.24
C ALA A 18 0.52 11.09 3.42
N TRP A 19 -0.53 11.51 4.13
CA TRP A 19 -0.82 12.90 4.40
C TRP A 19 -1.45 13.07 5.79
N SER A 20 -1.33 14.27 6.36
CA SER A 20 -1.94 14.60 7.65
C SER A 20 -3.45 14.73 7.52
N THR A 21 -4.18 14.23 8.51
CA THR A 21 -5.65 14.35 8.60
C THR A 21 -6.07 14.63 10.04
N ASN A 22 -7.33 15.05 10.24
CA ASN A 22 -7.90 15.28 11.57
C ASN A 22 -8.54 14.01 12.17
N THR A 23 -8.06 12.82 11.81
CA THR A 23 -8.48 11.53 12.39
C THR A 23 -7.71 11.25 13.67
N GLU A 24 -8.11 10.22 14.42
CA GLU A 24 -7.41 9.78 15.64
C GLU A 24 -5.92 9.44 15.38
N SER A 25 -5.61 8.84 14.23
CA SER A 25 -4.24 8.50 13.86
C SER A 25 -3.41 9.70 13.41
N GLY A 26 -4.03 10.84 13.08
CA GLY A 26 -3.36 12.06 12.62
C GLY A 26 -2.79 12.00 11.19
N PHE A 27 -2.95 10.86 10.50
CA PHE A 27 -2.56 10.66 9.12
C PHE A 27 -3.51 9.72 8.41
N ASP A 28 -3.47 9.75 7.08
CA ASP A 28 -4.03 8.71 6.24
C ASP A 28 -3.05 8.39 5.10
N PHE A 29 -3.19 7.22 4.50
CA PHE A 29 -2.32 6.75 3.43
C PHE A 29 -3.04 5.87 2.41
N MET A 30 -2.44 5.81 1.22
CA MET A 30 -2.84 4.92 0.13
C MET A 30 -1.59 4.36 -0.57
N THR A 31 -1.75 3.22 -1.22
CA THR A 31 -0.68 2.50 -1.90
C THR A 31 -1.05 2.24 -3.35
N LEU A 32 -0.06 2.20 -4.22
CA LEU A 32 -0.20 1.85 -5.64
C LEU A 32 0.89 0.85 -6.05
N GLY A 33 0.56 -0.03 -7.00
CA GLY A 33 1.46 -1.05 -7.51
C GLY A 33 1.60 -2.29 -6.61
N LYS A 34 2.47 -3.22 -7.02
CA LYS A 34 2.70 -4.47 -6.29
C LYS A 34 3.53 -4.21 -5.03
N ASN A 35 2.99 -4.53 -3.87
CA ASN A 35 3.67 -4.45 -2.58
C ASN A 35 3.18 -5.55 -1.65
N ARG A 36 4.06 -6.04 -0.78
CA ARG A 36 3.68 -6.95 0.31
C ARG A 36 3.18 -6.20 1.55
N ARG A 37 3.33 -4.87 1.59
CA ARG A 37 2.79 -3.98 2.63
C ARG A 37 1.48 -3.39 2.12
N MET A 38 0.38 -4.08 2.38
CA MET A 38 -0.94 -3.71 1.89
C MET A 38 -1.76 -3.02 2.98
N PRO A 39 -2.48 -1.93 2.69
CA PRO A 39 -3.42 -1.33 3.64
C PRO A 39 -4.47 -2.35 4.09
N LYS A 40 -4.76 -2.39 5.39
CA LYS A 40 -5.77 -3.25 5.99
C LYS A 40 -6.54 -2.47 7.05
N GLU A 41 -7.86 -2.50 6.95
CA GLU A 41 -8.73 -1.92 7.97
C GLU A 41 -8.96 -2.95 9.09
N MET A 42 -8.74 -2.53 10.34
CA MET A 42 -8.97 -3.32 11.54
C MET A 42 -9.62 -2.42 12.58
N ASP A 43 -10.86 -2.74 12.96
CA ASP A 43 -11.63 -2.01 13.98
C ASP A 43 -11.70 -0.49 13.72
N GLY A 44 -11.87 -0.08 12.46
CA GLY A 44 -11.95 1.32 12.05
C GLY A 44 -10.60 2.05 11.94
N VAL A 45 -9.49 1.35 12.17
CA VAL A 45 -8.12 1.89 12.02
C VAL A 45 -7.47 1.30 10.76
N LYS A 46 -6.89 2.17 9.93
CA LYS A 46 -6.12 1.74 8.75
C LYS A 46 -4.70 1.38 9.17
N LEU A 47 -4.35 0.10 9.05
CA LEU A 47 -3.05 -0.48 9.37
C LEU A 47 -2.36 -1.04 8.11
N VAL A 48 -1.14 -1.55 8.27
CA VAL A 48 -0.37 -2.20 7.20
C VAL A 48 -0.27 -3.69 7.49
N SER A 49 -0.83 -4.52 6.61
CA SER A 49 -0.59 -5.96 6.61
C SER A 49 0.70 -6.26 5.85
N PHE A 50 1.57 -7.08 6.44
CA PHE A 50 2.76 -7.58 5.77
C PHE A 50 2.52 -9.01 5.28
N LEU A 51 2.29 -9.14 3.97
CA LEU A 51 2.04 -10.41 3.32
C LEU A 51 3.32 -11.28 3.30
N PRO A 52 3.17 -12.62 3.35
CA PRO A 52 4.29 -13.52 3.13
C PRO A 52 4.94 -13.30 1.75
N GLU A 53 6.12 -13.87 1.53
CA GLU A 53 6.72 -13.84 0.19
C GLU A 53 5.77 -14.60 -0.75
N ASN A 54 5.62 -14.13 -1.99
CA ASN A 54 4.89 -14.93 -2.97
C ASN A 54 5.58 -16.30 -3.05
N ASP A 55 4.79 -17.36 -2.98
CA ASP A 55 5.28 -18.73 -2.92
C ASP A 55 5.74 -19.19 -4.32
N ASP A 56 6.72 -18.51 -4.92
CA ASP A 56 7.45 -19.00 -6.08
C ASP A 56 8.25 -20.28 -5.72
N ALA A 57 8.30 -20.65 -4.43
CA ALA A 57 8.88 -21.88 -3.92
C ALA A 57 7.96 -23.11 -4.04
N LEU A 58 6.64 -22.95 -4.23
CA LEU A 58 5.71 -24.07 -4.44
C LEU A 58 5.65 -24.58 -5.88
N GLU A 59 6.13 -23.82 -6.88
CA GLU A 59 6.25 -24.30 -8.27
C GLU A 59 7.55 -25.08 -8.55
N ALA A 60 8.44 -25.21 -7.56
CA ALA A 60 9.70 -25.93 -7.66
C ALA A 60 9.70 -27.34 -7.03
N LEU A 61 8.53 -27.89 -6.70
CA LEU A 61 8.31 -29.25 -6.19
C LEU A 61 7.42 -30.07 -7.14
#